data_AF-A0A7S1RFM6-F1
#
_entry.id   AF-A0A7S1RFM6-F1
#
_cell.length_a   1.000
_cell.length_b   1.000
_cell.length_c   1.000
_cell.angle_alpha   90.00
_cell.angle_beta   90.00
_cell.angle_gamma   90.00
#
_symmetry.space_group_name_H-M   'P 1'
#
loop_
_entity.id
_entity.type
_entity.pdbx_description
1 polymer ?
#
loop_
_entity_poly.entity_id
_entity_poly.type
_entity_poly.pdbx_seq_one_letter_code
_entity_poly.pdbx_strand_id
1 'polypeptide(L)'
;EKHPASGSFANDGWPTWARGILTEEEQRVVEEVHLKYFAWEARQDRLREELQHMSSDIFSLVELDRYELARGWLPEHDSVFEKRPRPSSKDGCGIFFRRSKFEMLASRGIAFTDYVDGTGHDMKDRCGLMVVLRFRRARMAS
;
A
#
# COMPACT_ATOMS: atom_id res chain seq x y z
N GLU A 1 16.30 13.13 6.17
CA GLU A 1 17.19 12.66 5.07
C GLU A 1 17.71 11.24 5.29
N LYS A 2 17.16 10.22 4.62
CA LYS A 2 17.61 8.82 4.83
C LYS A 2 19.12 8.67 4.54
N HIS A 3 19.81 7.83 5.32
CA HIS A 3 21.19 7.45 5.01
C HIS A 3 21.22 6.57 3.74
N PRO A 4 22.04 6.90 2.73
CA PRO A 4 22.01 6.24 1.42
C PRO A 4 22.50 4.78 1.43
N ALA A 5 23.10 4.30 2.52
CA ALA A 5 23.71 2.97 2.58
C ALA A 5 22.92 1.92 3.38
N SER A 6 22.05 2.33 4.31
CA SER A 6 21.38 1.41 5.27
C SER A 6 19.86 1.31 5.07
N GLY A 7 19.25 2.26 4.35
CA GLY A 7 17.78 2.37 4.27
C GLY A 7 17.11 2.78 5.59
N SER A 8 17.89 3.06 6.64
CA SER A 8 17.38 3.57 7.93
C SER A 8 16.96 5.03 7.81
N PHE A 9 15.97 5.43 8.60
CA PHE A 9 15.54 6.82 8.69
C PHE A 9 16.70 7.69 9.21
N ALA A 10 16.85 8.91 8.68
CA ALA A 10 17.83 9.91 9.17
C ALA A 10 17.76 10.11 10.68
N ASN A 11 16.50 10.18 11.11
CA ASN A 11 15.95 10.47 12.41
C ASN A 11 15.72 9.22 13.25
N ASP A 12 16.73 8.52 13.76
CA ASP A 12 16.42 7.48 14.76
C ASP A 12 16.07 8.20 16.08
N GLY A 13 14.80 8.14 16.48
CA GLY A 13 14.26 8.77 17.69
C GLY A 13 13.40 10.03 17.47
N TRP A 14 12.97 10.63 18.57
CA TRP A 14 12.10 11.80 18.56
C TRP A 14 12.74 12.98 17.82
N PRO A 15 11.96 13.70 16.99
CA PRO A 15 12.48 14.84 16.26
C PRO A 15 12.94 15.95 17.21
N THR A 16 13.97 16.70 16.83
CA THR A 16 14.56 17.75 17.68
C THR A 16 13.53 18.78 18.16
N TRP A 17 12.51 19.08 17.35
CA TRP A 17 11.44 20.01 17.71
C TRP A 17 10.50 19.48 18.80
N ALA A 18 10.46 18.16 19.05
CA ALA A 18 9.66 17.58 20.14
C ALA A 18 10.37 17.70 21.51
N ARG A 19 11.67 18.00 21.52
CA ARG A 19 12.44 18.17 22.76
C ARG A 19 11.92 19.40 23.52
N GLY A 20 11.43 19.17 24.74
CA GLY A 20 10.86 20.22 25.59
C GLY A 20 9.37 20.50 25.37
N ILE A 21 8.73 19.88 24.37
CA ILE A 21 7.27 19.84 24.24
C ILE A 21 6.70 18.69 25.07
N LEU A 22 7.34 17.52 24.96
CA LEU A 22 6.98 16.32 25.72
C LEU A 22 8.12 15.97 26.67
N THR A 23 7.75 15.65 27.90
CA THR A 23 8.64 14.99 28.86
C THR A 23 9.02 13.59 28.36
N GLU A 24 10.09 13.02 28.91
CA GLU A 24 10.50 11.65 28.56
C GLU A 24 9.42 10.61 28.90
N GLU A 25 8.64 10.85 29.95
CA GLU A 25 7.52 9.99 30.33
C GLU A 25 6.39 10.04 29.29
N GLU A 26 6.00 11.23 28.85
CA GLU A 26 4.98 11.39 27.80
C GLU A 26 5.44 10.80 26.46
N GLN A 27 6.74 10.92 26.14
CA GLN A 27 7.32 10.28 24.96
C GLN A 27 7.18 8.75 25.03
N ARG A 28 7.47 8.13 26.18
CA ARG A 28 7.27 6.68 26.39
C ARG A 28 5.81 6.27 26.23
N VAL A 29 4.87 7.03 26.79
CA VAL A 29 3.43 6.75 26.63
C VAL A 29 3.03 6.77 25.15
N VAL A 30 3.51 7.75 24.38
CA VAL A 30 3.23 7.81 22.93
C VAL A 30 3.85 6.63 22.19
N GLU A 31 5.07 6.22 22.54
CA GLU A 31 5.73 5.05 21.96
C GLU A 31 4.96 3.76 22.27
N GLU A 32 4.49 3.57 23.50
CA GLU A 32 3.67 2.41 23.88
C GLU A 32 2.37 2.36 23.09
N VAL A 33 1.67 3.50 22.95
CA VAL A 33 0.46 3.61 22.13
C VAL A 33 0.77 3.34 20.66
N HIS A 34 1.89 3.84 20.15
CA HIS A 34 2.35 3.57 18.79
C HIS A 34 2.53 2.07 18.56
N LEU A 35 3.33 1.40 19.41
CA LEU A 35 3.60 -0.04 19.30
C LEU A 35 2.33 -0.87 19.39
N LYS A 36 1.39 -0.47 20.25
CA LYS A 36 0.15 -1.20 20.46
C LYS A 36 -0.86 -1.05 19.32
N TYR A 37 -0.95 0.13 18.70
CA TYR A 37 -2.07 0.43 17.79
C TYR A 37 -1.66 0.82 16.36
N PHE A 38 -0.48 1.41 16.18
CA PHE A 38 -0.05 2.04 14.93
C PHE A 38 1.15 1.37 14.27
N ALA A 39 1.96 0.62 15.02
CA ALA A 39 3.00 -0.23 14.45
C ALA A 39 2.39 -1.19 13.42
N TRP A 40 3.16 -1.49 12.37
CA TRP A 40 2.68 -2.35 11.29
C TRP A 40 2.33 -3.74 11.82
N GLU A 41 3.16 -4.26 12.71
CA GLU A 41 3.04 -5.56 13.34
C GLU A 41 1.69 -5.70 14.06
N ALA A 42 1.19 -4.63 14.68
CA ALA A 42 -0.11 -4.59 15.35
C ALA A 42 -1.30 -4.31 14.41
N ARG A 43 -1.06 -3.78 13.20
CA ARG A 43 -2.12 -3.43 12.23
C ARG A 43 -2.35 -4.51 11.18
N GLN A 44 -1.31 -5.25 10.79
CA GLN A 44 -1.35 -6.17 9.67
C GLN A 44 -2.38 -7.29 9.84
N ASP A 45 -2.51 -7.85 11.05
CA ASP A 45 -3.45 -8.94 11.31
C ASP A 45 -4.90 -8.46 11.23
N ARG A 46 -5.19 -7.27 11.78
CA ARG A 46 -6.51 -6.64 11.65
C ARG A 46 -6.86 -6.37 10.19
N LEU A 47 -5.92 -5.83 9.41
CA LEU A 47 -6.14 -5.59 7.98
C LEU A 47 -6.39 -6.90 7.21
N ARG A 48 -5.62 -7.97 7.50
CA ARG A 48 -5.83 -9.30 6.92
C ARG A 48 -7.24 -9.81 7.23
N GLU A 49 -7.65 -9.75 8.50
CA GLU A 49 -8.95 -10.23 8.95
C GLU A 49 -10.10 -9.47 8.27
N GLU A 50 -10.01 -8.14 8.21
CA GLU A 50 -11.01 -7.30 7.52
C GLU A 50 -11.13 -7.67 6.03
N LEU A 51 -10.00 -7.81 5.32
CA LEU A 51 -10.02 -8.22 3.91
C LEU A 51 -10.66 -9.59 3.71
N GLN A 52 -10.36 -10.55 4.59
CA GLN A 52 -10.92 -11.90 4.52
C GLN A 52 -12.42 -11.92 4.85
N HIS A 53 -12.86 -11.16 5.86
CA HIS A 53 -14.26 -11.07 6.26
C HIS A 53 -15.16 -10.40 5.23
N MET A 54 -14.67 -9.39 4.51
CA MET A 54 -15.46 -8.71 3.48
C MET A 54 -15.91 -9.63 2.35
N SER A 55 -15.23 -10.77 2.13
CA SER A 55 -15.53 -11.76 1.08
C SER A 55 -15.81 -11.14 -0.30
N SER A 56 -15.15 -10.01 -0.60
CA SER A 56 -15.42 -9.24 -1.81
C SER A 56 -14.81 -9.92 -3.04
N ASP A 57 -15.51 -9.83 -4.17
CA ASP A 57 -14.99 -10.42 -5.41
C ASP A 57 -13.91 -9.56 -6.06
N ILE A 58 -13.87 -8.26 -5.75
CA ILE A 58 -12.86 -7.31 -6.22
C ILE A 58 -12.46 -6.41 -5.05
N PHE A 59 -11.15 -6.23 -4.85
CA PHE A 59 -10.59 -5.22 -3.95
C PHE A 59 -9.75 -4.23 -4.76
N SER A 60 -9.84 -2.96 -4.39
CA SER A 60 -8.95 -1.89 -4.87
C SER A 60 -8.26 -1.27 -3.66
N LEU A 61 -6.97 -1.57 -3.49
CA LEU A 61 -6.17 -1.13 -2.35
C LEU A 61 -5.21 -0.02 -2.78
N VAL A 62 -5.13 1.04 -1.98
CA VAL A 62 -4.19 2.16 -2.15
C VAL A 62 -3.17 2.16 -1.03
N GLU A 63 -2.07 2.91 -1.20
CA GLU A 63 -0.95 2.96 -0.25
C GLU A 63 -0.39 1.57 0.09
N LEU A 64 -0.42 0.67 -0.89
CA LEU A 64 -0.07 -0.73 -0.70
C LEU A 64 1.44 -0.93 -0.79
N ASP A 65 2.12 -0.87 0.36
CA ASP A 65 3.59 -1.02 0.48
C ASP A 65 4.08 -2.45 0.75
N ARG A 66 3.13 -3.38 0.92
CA ARG A 66 3.35 -4.82 1.19
C ARG A 66 2.51 -5.69 0.26
N TYR A 67 2.59 -5.44 -1.04
CA TYR A 67 1.77 -6.11 -2.07
C TYR A 67 1.81 -7.65 -1.98
N GLU A 68 3.00 -8.25 -1.92
CA GLU A 68 3.11 -9.72 -1.88
C GLU A 68 2.48 -10.33 -0.62
N LEU A 69 2.52 -9.62 0.50
CA LEU A 69 1.88 -10.06 1.73
C LEU A 69 0.35 -10.03 1.60
N ALA A 70 -0.21 -8.94 1.08
CA ALA A 70 -1.65 -8.83 0.81
C ALA A 70 -2.13 -9.86 -0.22
N ARG A 71 -1.32 -10.16 -1.24
CA ARG A 71 -1.56 -11.24 -2.20
C ARG A 71 -1.60 -12.61 -1.52
N GLY A 72 -0.71 -12.87 -0.56
CA GLY A 72 -0.75 -14.08 0.25
C GLY A 72 -2.01 -14.20 1.12
N TRP A 73 -2.57 -13.08 1.58
CA TRP A 73 -3.81 -13.07 2.39
C TRP A 73 -5.09 -13.36 1.60
N LEU A 74 -5.07 -13.14 0.29
CA LEU A 74 -6.21 -13.31 -0.63
C LEU A 74 -5.91 -14.41 -1.67
N PRO A 75 -5.72 -15.67 -1.25
CA PRO A 75 -5.23 -16.74 -2.13
C PRO A 75 -6.22 -17.09 -3.24
N GLU A 76 -7.51 -16.77 -3.12
CA GLU A 76 -8.54 -17.03 -4.15
C GLU A 76 -8.58 -15.95 -5.25
N HIS A 77 -7.89 -14.84 -5.03
CA HIS A 77 -7.83 -13.71 -5.95
C HIS A 77 -6.56 -13.79 -6.80
N ASP A 78 -6.69 -13.36 -8.04
CA ASP A 78 -5.53 -12.92 -8.82
C ASP A 78 -5.41 -11.40 -8.68
N SER A 79 -4.24 -10.85 -9.00
CA SER A 79 -3.98 -9.44 -8.69
C SER A 79 -2.92 -8.80 -9.56
N VAL A 80 -3.02 -7.48 -9.65
CA VAL A 80 -2.02 -6.62 -10.29
C VAL A 80 -1.69 -5.46 -9.37
N PHE A 81 -0.44 -5.00 -9.43
CA PHE A 81 0.07 -3.89 -8.64
C PHE A 81 0.78 -2.88 -9.54
N GLU A 82 0.53 -1.59 -9.27
CA GLU A 82 1.25 -0.47 -9.85
C GLU A 82 1.91 0.30 -8.72
N LYS A 83 3.25 0.31 -8.71
CA LYS A 83 4.04 1.09 -7.77
C LYS A 83 3.95 2.58 -8.12
N ARG A 84 4.01 3.47 -7.13
CA ARG A 84 4.25 4.90 -7.42
C ARG A 84 5.55 5.07 -8.23
N PRO A 85 5.59 6.01 -9.18
CA PRO A 85 6.73 6.21 -10.07
C PRO A 85 8.01 6.66 -9.36
N ARG A 86 7.88 7.20 -8.14
CA ARG A 86 9.03 7.66 -7.34
C ARG A 86 9.93 6.47 -6.95
N PRO A 87 11.25 6.49 -7.28
CA PRO A 87 12.15 5.37 -6.98
C PRO A 87 12.15 4.96 -5.50
N SER A 88 12.12 5.95 -4.61
CA SER A 88 12.15 5.76 -3.15
C SER A 88 10.81 5.32 -2.54
N SER A 89 9.71 5.38 -3.29
CA SER A 89 8.44 4.84 -2.82
C SER A 89 8.57 3.32 -2.67
N LYS A 90 7.84 2.77 -1.71
CA LYS A 90 7.63 1.32 -1.56
C LYS A 90 6.17 0.93 -1.82
N ASP A 91 5.30 1.92 -1.97
CA ASP A 91 3.86 1.79 -2.04
C ASP A 91 3.32 2.04 -3.45
N GLY A 92 2.03 1.80 -3.61
CA GLY A 92 1.33 1.91 -4.87
C GLY A 92 -0.14 1.56 -4.71
N CYS A 93 -0.78 1.14 -5.80
CA CYS A 93 -2.14 0.63 -5.78
C CYS A 93 -2.20 -0.78 -6.35
N GLY A 94 -3.06 -1.61 -5.76
CA GLY A 94 -3.27 -2.99 -6.18
C GLY A 94 -4.75 -3.28 -6.42
N ILE A 95 -5.05 -4.02 -7.49
CA ILE A 95 -6.39 -4.54 -7.75
C ILE A 95 -6.35 -6.06 -7.64
N PHE A 96 -7.21 -6.61 -6.79
CA PHE A 96 -7.37 -8.04 -6.56
C PHE A 96 -8.75 -8.46 -7.06
N PHE A 97 -8.87 -9.58 -7.77
CA PHE A 97 -10.14 -10.06 -8.32
C PHE A 97 -10.25 -11.58 -8.25
N ARG A 98 -11.42 -12.08 -7.85
CA ARG A 98 -11.64 -13.50 -7.58
C ARG A 98 -11.52 -14.34 -8.85
N ARG A 99 -10.59 -15.31 -8.85
CA ARG A 99 -10.27 -16.12 -10.05
C ARG A 99 -11.46 -16.92 -10.58
N SER A 100 -12.34 -17.34 -9.69
CA SER A 100 -13.55 -18.11 -10.05
C SER A 100 -14.57 -17.28 -10.83
N LYS A 101 -14.57 -15.95 -10.69
CA LYS A 101 -15.55 -15.05 -11.31
C LYS A 101 -14.98 -14.19 -12.41
N PHE A 102 -13.68 -13.92 -12.40
CA PHE A 102 -13.06 -13.00 -13.35
C PHE A 102 -11.86 -13.59 -14.04
N GLU A 103 -11.62 -13.10 -15.24
CA GLU A 103 -10.39 -13.29 -16.01
C GLU A 103 -9.89 -11.91 -16.42
N MET A 104 -8.62 -11.62 -16.15
CA MET A 104 -8.03 -10.36 -16.59
C MET A 104 -7.65 -10.45 -18.06
N LEU A 105 -8.14 -9.49 -18.84
CA LEU A 105 -7.80 -9.36 -20.25
C LEU A 105 -6.66 -8.39 -20.49
N ALA A 106 -6.59 -7.32 -19.69
CA ALA A 106 -5.56 -6.29 -19.79
C ALA A 106 -5.42 -5.53 -18.47
N SER A 107 -4.26 -4.92 -18.26
CA SER A 107 -4.02 -3.95 -17.21
C SER A 107 -3.19 -2.78 -17.74
N ARG A 108 -3.31 -1.62 -17.09
CA ARG A 108 -2.50 -0.44 -17.40
C ARG A 108 -2.24 0.39 -16.14
N GLY A 109 -0.97 0.59 -15.84
CA GLY A 109 -0.48 1.60 -14.92
C GLY A 109 -0.44 2.99 -15.58
N ILE A 110 -0.77 4.02 -14.81
CA ILE A 110 -0.74 5.42 -15.23
C ILE A 110 0.03 6.20 -14.17
N ALA A 111 1.13 6.85 -14.57
CA ALA A 111 1.83 7.81 -13.73
C ALA A 111 1.31 9.22 -14.04
N PHE A 112 0.85 9.93 -13.02
CA PHE A 112 0.35 11.29 -13.16
C PHE A 112 1.49 12.30 -12.99
N THR A 113 1.52 13.33 -13.83
CA THR A 113 2.40 14.49 -13.62
C THR A 113 1.81 15.37 -12.52
N ASP A 114 2.58 15.58 -11.46
CA ASP A 114 2.17 16.39 -10.32
C ASP A 114 2.53 17.85 -10.53
N TYR A 115 3.75 18.11 -10.98
CA TYR A 115 4.23 19.43 -11.38
C TYR A 115 5.43 19.29 -12.32
N VAL A 116 5.80 20.40 -12.96
CA VAL A 116 7.03 20.52 -13.75
C VAL A 116 8.04 21.30 -12.91
N ASP A 117 9.26 20.78 -12.75
CA ASP A 117 10.29 21.47 -11.98
C ASP A 117 10.87 22.68 -12.72
N GLY A 118 11.73 23.45 -12.06
CA GLY A 118 12.38 24.63 -12.67
C GLY A 118 13.32 24.32 -13.84
N THR A 119 13.59 23.04 -14.12
CA THR A 119 14.40 22.56 -15.25
C THR A 119 13.55 22.03 -16.42
N GLY A 120 12.22 22.03 -16.27
CA GLY A 120 11.30 21.52 -17.28
C GLY A 120 11.04 20.01 -17.18
N HIS A 121 11.49 19.35 -16.11
CA HIS A 121 11.23 17.93 -15.92
C HIS A 121 9.89 17.68 -15.21
N ASP A 122 9.13 16.72 -15.75
CA ASP A 122 7.92 16.21 -15.11
C ASP A 122 8.26 15.49 -13.82
N MET A 123 7.73 15.99 -12.72
CA MET A 123 7.78 15.34 -11.42
C MET A 123 6.50 14.52 -11.22
N LYS A 124 6.68 13.22 -10.98
CA LYS A 124 5.59 12.25 -10.82
C LYS A 124 5.73 11.51 -9.50
N ASP A 125 4.65 11.50 -8.72
CA ASP A 125 4.53 10.81 -7.44
C ASP A 125 3.23 10.01 -7.35
N ARG A 126 2.15 10.47 -8.01
CA ARG A 126 0.88 9.73 -8.03
C ARG A 126 0.81 8.71 -9.18
N CYS A 127 0.17 7.57 -8.90
CA CYS A 127 -0.14 6.55 -9.89
C CYS A 127 -1.61 6.13 -9.84
N GLY A 128 -2.08 5.51 -10.93
CA GLY A 128 -3.36 4.85 -11.05
C GLY A 128 -3.20 3.50 -11.74
N LEU A 129 -4.09 2.57 -11.44
CA LEU A 129 -4.11 1.24 -12.04
C LEU A 129 -5.51 0.98 -12.59
N MET A 130 -5.56 0.56 -13.85
CA MET A 130 -6.79 0.13 -14.51
C MET A 130 -6.65 -1.33 -14.93
N VAL A 131 -7.74 -2.10 -14.80
CA VAL A 131 -7.83 -3.48 -15.29
C VAL A 131 -9.09 -3.67 -16.12
N VAL A 132 -9.01 -4.49 -17.16
CA VAL A 132 -10.15 -4.96 -17.92
C VAL A 132 -10.41 -6.40 -17.51
N LEU A 133 -11.55 -6.65 -16.87
CA LEU A 133 -11.95 -7.96 -16.40
C LEU A 133 -13.13 -8.50 -17.22
N ARG A 134 -13.01 -9.76 -17.65
CA ARG A 134 -14.11 -10.53 -18.21
C ARG A 134 -14.77 -11.32 -17.09
N PHE A 135 -16.07 -11.14 -16.90
CA PHE A 135 -16.85 -11.99 -16.00
C PHE A 135 -17.01 -13.40 -16.60
N ARG A 136 -16.64 -14.41 -15.83
CA ARG A 136 -16.87 -15.82 -16.15
C ARG A 136 -18.32 -16.12 -15.82
N ARG A 137 -19.18 -16.25 -16.83
CA ARG A 137 -20.50 -16.84 -16.61
C ARG A 137 -20.31 -18.28 -16.13
N ALA A 138 -20.92 -18.63 -15.02
CA ALA A 138 -21.11 -20.03 -14.67
C ALA A 138 -21.85 -20.69 -15.85
N ARG A 139 -21.29 -21.78 -16.40
CA ARG A 139 -22.09 -22.66 -17.26
C ARG A 139 -23.24 -23.14 -16.38
N MET A 140 -24.49 -22.77 -16.71
CA MET A 140 -25.61 -23.53 -16.19
C MET A 140 -25.41 -24.96 -16.69
N ALA A 141 -25.21 -25.90 -15.77
CA ALA A 141 -25.25 -27.31 -16.10
C ALA A 141 -26.64 -27.58 -16.69
N SER A 142 -26.67 -27.92 -17.98
CA SER A 142 -27.84 -28.45 -18.67
C SER A 142 -28.06 -29.89 -18.27
#